data_AF-A0A511XE74-F1
#
_entry.id   AF-A0A511XE74-F1
#
_cell.length_a   1.000
_cell.length_b   1.000
_cell.length_c   1.000
_cell.angle_alpha   90.00
_cell.angle_beta   90.00
_cell.angle_gamma   90.00
#
_symmetry.space_group_name_H-M   'P 1'
#
loop_
_entity.id
_entity.type
_entity.pdbx_description
1 polymer ?
#
loop_
_entity_poly.entity_id
_entity_poly.type
_entity_poly.pdbx_seq_one_letter_code
_entity_poly.pdbx_strand_id
1 'polypeptide(L)' 'MSQKSLPETTSGERLIRDIRRATRRQYSAEEKIRIVLDGLRGESSIAEL' A
#
# COMPACT_ATOMS: atom_id res chain seq x y z
N MET A 1 8.81 27.51 -19.89
CA MET A 1 8.56 26.05 -19.90
C MET A 1 9.35 25.44 -18.74
N SER A 2 8.75 25.28 -17.56
CA SER A 2 9.47 24.74 -16.40
C SER A 2 9.53 23.22 -16.53
N GLN A 3 10.70 22.66 -16.83
CA GLN A 3 10.90 21.22 -16.78
C GLN A 3 10.81 20.79 -15.32
N LYS A 4 9.72 20.13 -14.94
CA LYS A 4 9.62 19.50 -13.62
C LYS A 4 10.50 18.25 -13.67
N SER A 5 11.63 18.30 -12.97
CA SER A 5 12.50 17.15 -12.78
C SER A 5 11.70 16.03 -12.12
N LEU A 6 11.36 15.00 -12.88
CA LEU A 6 10.87 13.73 -12.34
C LEU A 6 11.98 13.22 -11.42
N PRO A 7 11.69 12.83 -10.17
CA PRO A 7 12.70 12.24 -9.32
C PRO A 7 13.26 11.03 -10.06
N GLU A 8 14.58 10.99 -10.26
CA GLU A 8 15.26 9.81 -10.78
C GLU A 8 15.07 8.69 -9.75
N THR A 9 13.97 7.94 -9.89
CA THR A 9 13.75 6.73 -9.11
C THR A 9 14.92 5.81 -9.42
N THR A 10 15.81 5.65 -8.45
CA THR A 10 16.98 4.80 -8.62
C THR A 10 16.52 3.38 -8.94
N SER A 11 17.36 2.60 -9.62
CA SER A 11 17.04 1.20 -9.95
C SER A 11 16.60 0.41 -8.71
N GLY A 12 17.22 0.69 -7.55
CA GLY A 12 16.86 0.09 -6.27
C GLY A 12 15.48 0.48 -5.74
N GLU A 13 15.07 1.74 -5.85
CA GLU A 13 13.73 2.19 -5.42
C GLU A 13 12.62 1.56 -6.25
N ARG A 14 12.83 1.44 -7.57
CA ARG A 14 11.91 0.73 -8.46
C ARG A 14 11.77 -0.74 -8.04
N LEU A 15 12.90 -1.41 -7.82
CA LEU A 15 12.92 -2.80 -7.38
C LEU A 15 12.17 -3.00 -6.05
N ILE A 16 12.40 -2.15 -5.05
CA ILE A 16 11.72 -2.22 -3.76
C ILE A 16 10.20 -2.03 -3.94
N ARG A 17 9.79 -1.06 -4.78
CA ARG A 17 8.38 -0.81 -5.07
C ARG A 17 7.72 -2.01 -5.75
N ASP A 18 8.40 -2.63 -6.70
CA ASP A 18 7.89 -3.79 -7.43
C ASP A 18 7.77 -5.01 -6.51
N ILE A 19 8.77 -5.26 -5.65
CA ILE A 19 8.69 -6.30 -4.63
C ILE A 19 7.48 -6.06 -3.72
N ARG A 20 7.33 -4.86 -3.15
CA ARG A 20 6.19 -4.52 -2.28
C ARG A 20 4.84 -4.70 -3.00
N ARG A 21 4.77 -4.40 -4.29
CA ARG A 21 3.57 -4.58 -5.10
C ARG A 21 3.27 -6.05 -5.35
N ALA A 22 4.29 -6.84 -5.67
CA ALA A 22 4.18 -8.27 -5.95
C ALA A 22 3.84 -9.07 -4.68
N THR A 23 4.37 -8.67 -3.53
CA THR A 23 4.15 -9.34 -2.24
C THR A 23 3.02 -8.71 -1.41
N ARG A 24 2.23 -7.79 -1.98
CA ARG A 24 1.11 -7.16 -1.27
C ARG A 24 0.04 -8.21 -0.93
N ARG A 25 -0.44 -8.21 0.31
CA ARG A 25 -1.57 -9.03 0.72
C ARG A 25 -2.82 -8.70 -0.11
N GLN A 26 -3.46 -9.73 -0.64
CA GLN A 26 -4.74 -9.59 -1.32
C GLN A 26 -5.85 -9.94 -0.35
N TYR A 27 -6.87 -9.09 -0.33
CA TYR A 27 -8.07 -9.29 0.46
C TYR A 27 -9.27 -9.31 -0.48
N SER A 28 -10.17 -10.25 -0.27
CA SER A 28 -11.48 -10.26 -0.91
C SER A 28 -12.28 -9.00 -0.55
N ALA A 29 -13.33 -8.70 -1.31
CA ALA A 29 -14.21 -7.58 -0.98
C ALA A 29 -14.82 -7.73 0.42
N GLU A 30 -15.19 -8.96 0.80
CA GLU A 30 -15.75 -9.26 2.10
C GLU A 30 -14.74 -9.04 3.24
N GLU A 31 -13.51 -9.53 3.10
CA GLU A 31 -12.45 -9.31 4.09
C GLU A 31 -12.12 -7.83 4.25
N LYS A 32 -12.09 -7.07 3.15
CA LYS A 32 -11.89 -5.61 3.22
C LYS A 32 -12.98 -4.94 4.03
N ILE A 33 -14.24 -5.33 3.84
CA ILE A 33 -15.36 -4.77 4.60
C ILE A 33 -15.20 -5.12 6.09
N ARG A 34 -14.89 -6.38 6.42
CA ARG A 34 -14.66 -6.82 7.81
C ARG A 34 -13.55 -6.02 8.48
N ILE A 35 -12.37 -5.94 7.84
CA ILE A 35 -11.21 -5.17 8.35
C ILE A 35 -11.59 -3.72 8.66
N VAL A 36 -12.33 -3.05 7.76
CA VAL A 36 -12.74 -1.66 7.96
C VAL A 36 -13.70 -1.53 9.14
N LEU A 37 -14.68 -2.43 9.26
CA LEU A 37 -15.63 -2.41 10.37
C LEU A 37 -14.94 -2.63 11.72
N ASP A 38 -14.02 -3.60 11.79
CA ASP A 38 -13.26 -3.91 13.01
C ASP A 38 -12.34 -2.75 13.39
N GLY A 39 -11.74 -2.08 12.39
CA GLY A 39 -10.95 -0.88 12.59
C GLY A 39 -11.73 0.32 13.09
N LEU A 40 -12.97 0.52 12.62
CA LEU A 40 -13.86 1.56 13.13
C LEU A 40 -14.34 1.29 14.56
N ARG A 41 -14.42 0.03 14.97
CA ARG A 41 -14.76 -0.39 16.34
C ARG A 41 -13.58 -0.30 17.31
N GLY A 42 -12.36 -0.11 16.80
CA GLY A 42 -11.13 -0.03 17.60
C GLY A 42 -10.60 -1.40 18.02
N GLU A 43 -11.09 -2.48 17.42
CA GLU A 43 -10.69 -3.86 17.76
C GLU A 43 -9.39 -4.27 17.06
N SER A 44 -9.06 -3.65 15.91
CA SER A 44 -7.84 -3.93 15.15
C SER A 44 -7.33 -2.67 14.45
N SER A 45 -6.03 -2.42 14.51
CA SER A 45 -5.43 -1.25 13.85
C SER A 45 -5.29 -1.49 12.35
N ILE A 46 -6.01 -0.71 11.54
CA ILE A 46 -5.87 -0.73 10.07
C ILE A 46 -4.42 -0.38 9.65
N ALA A 47 -3.69 0.39 10.47
CA ALA A 47 -2.33 0.80 10.17
C ALA A 47 -1.30 -0.36 10.20
N GLU A 48 -1.66 -1.50 10.80
CA GLU A 48 -0.79 -2.67 10.95
C GLU A 48 -0.98 -3.71 9.82
N LEU A 49 -1.89 -3.44 8.87
CA LEU A 49 -2.29 -4.33 7.77
C LEU A 49 -1.72 -3.94 6.40
#